data_AF-A0A4P9YU73-F1
#
_entry.id   AF-A0A4P9YU73-F1
#
_cell.length_a   1.000
_cell.length_b   1.000
_cell.length_c   1.000
_cell.angle_alpha   90.00
_cell.angle_beta   90.00
_cell.angle_gamma   90.00
#
_symmetry.space_group_name_H-M   'P 1'
#
loop_
_entity.id
_entity.type
_entity.pdbx_description
1 polymer ?
#
loop_
_entity_poly.entity_id
_entity_poly.type
_entity_poly.pdbx_seq_one_letter_code
_entity_poly.pdbx_strand_id
1 'polypeptide(L)'
;MHCLLLHHRYQLSPRYILMVGSNSSGGGSHASQRAGEFPIGHVVLALYPNTTCFYKASVTLPPSKVRDPRCKGQYVVQFEDDNEQAQAVPANMVLDHPGQID
;
A
#
# COMPACT_ATOMS: atom_id res chain seq x y z
N MET A 1 -2.75 24.60 -22.72
CA MET A 1 -3.09 23.16 -22.69
C MET A 1 -3.95 22.92 -21.47
N HIS A 2 -5.26 22.77 -21.66
CA HIS A 2 -6.20 22.57 -20.55
C HIS A 2 -6.13 21.13 -20.07
N CYS A 3 -5.50 20.92 -18.91
CA CYS A 3 -5.59 19.66 -18.19
C CYS A 3 -6.97 19.64 -17.49
N LEU A 4 -7.95 19.00 -18.12
CA LEU A 4 -9.24 18.72 -17.51
C LEU A 4 -9.01 17.70 -16.38
N LEU A 5 -8.82 18.17 -15.16
CA LEU A 5 -9.04 17.35 -13.96
C LEU A 5 -10.55 17.03 -13.93
N LEU A 6 -10.93 15.92 -14.57
CA LEU A 6 -12.27 15.36 -14.40
C LEU A 6 -12.39 14.93 -12.93
N HIS A 7 -13.08 15.75 -12.14
CA HIS A 7 -13.45 15.42 -10.78
C HIS A 7 -14.60 14.41 -10.83
N HIS A 8 -14.29 13.16 -11.17
CA HIS A 8 -15.24 12.07 -10.99
C HIS A 8 -15.53 11.92 -9.50
N ARG A 9 -16.76 12.22 -9.11
CA ARG A 9 -17.26 12.00 -7.75
C ARG A 9 -17.94 10.65 -7.71
N TYR A 10 -17.46 9.79 -6.83
CA TYR A 10 -18.03 8.47 -6.60
C TYR A 10 -18.79 8.46 -5.27
N GLN A 11 -19.96 7.82 -5.26
CA GLN A 11 -20.69 7.52 -4.04
C GLN A 11 -20.45 6.05 -3.71
N LEU A 12 -19.67 5.80 -2.66
CA LEU A 12 -19.26 4.46 -2.25
C LEU A 12 -19.77 4.16 -0.84
N SER A 13 -20.14 2.90 -0.59
CA SER A 13 -20.35 2.42 0.78
C SER A 13 -19.01 2.44 1.53
N PRO A 14 -18.97 2.71 2.85
CA PRO A 14 -17.74 2.70 3.64
C PRO A 14 -16.92 1.41 3.54
N ARG A 15 -17.57 0.26 3.23
CA ARG A 15 -16.89 -1.03 3.02
C ARG A 15 -15.93 -1.05 1.81
N TYR A 16 -16.04 -0.09 0.90
CA TYR A 16 -15.15 0.07 -0.27
C TYR A 16 -14.12 1.17 -0.07
N ILE A 17 -13.98 1.71 1.14
CA ILE A 17 -13.07 2.82 1.45
C ILE A 17 -12.05 2.32 2.46
N LEU A 18 -10.80 2.23 2.05
CA LEU A 18 -9.66 2.03 2.96
C LEU A 18 -9.04 3.40 3.25
N MET A 19 -8.87 3.69 4.54
CA MET A 19 -8.22 4.92 4.99
C MET A 19 -6.71 4.76 4.79
N VAL A 20 -6.11 5.64 3.99
CA VAL A 20 -4.64 5.75 3.90
C VAL A 20 -4.16 6.57 5.09
N GLY A 21 -3.30 6.00 5.92
CA GLY A 21 -2.74 6.68 7.09
C GLY A 21 -1.96 7.94 6.68
N SER A 22 -2.26 9.08 7.31
CA SER A 22 -1.49 10.31 7.13
C SER A 22 -0.13 10.20 7.84
N ASN A 23 0.93 10.81 7.30
CA ASN A 23 2.26 10.86 7.94
C ASN A 23 2.30 11.63 9.28
N SER A 24 1.16 12.12 9.75
CA SER A 24 0.99 12.77 11.05
C SER A 24 0.30 11.78 12.00
N SER A 25 1.11 11.07 12.79
CA SER A 25 0.87 10.53 14.15
C SER A 25 -0.52 10.72 14.82
N GLY A 26 -1.63 10.39 14.16
CA GLY A 26 -2.97 10.57 14.74
C GLY A 26 -4.12 10.16 13.83
N GLY A 27 -4.64 8.94 14.05
CA GLY A 27 -6.07 8.67 13.93
C GLY A 27 -6.62 8.31 12.55
N GLY A 28 -6.32 7.09 12.09
CA GLY A 28 -6.98 6.45 10.95
C GLY A 28 -6.85 4.94 11.01
N SER A 29 -7.14 4.37 12.18
CA SER A 29 -6.90 2.98 12.55
C SER A 29 -8.01 2.04 12.09
N HIS A 30 -7.69 1.21 11.09
CA HIS A 30 -8.07 -0.20 11.11
C HIS A 30 -6.77 -1.04 11.04
N ALA A 31 -6.39 -1.58 12.19
CA ALA A 31 -5.39 -2.64 12.45
C ALA A 31 -3.88 -2.39 12.22
N SER A 32 -3.41 -1.73 11.15
CA SER A 32 -1.97 -1.84 10.79
C SER A 32 -0.99 -0.93 11.56
N GLN A 33 -1.44 0.08 12.31
CA GLN A 33 -0.53 0.99 13.04
C GLN A 33 -0.28 0.60 14.51
N ARG A 34 -1.03 -0.39 15.03
CA ARG A 34 -0.78 -1.01 16.35
C ARG A 34 -0.20 -2.42 16.25
N ALA A 35 -0.43 -3.11 15.13
CA ALA A 35 0.34 -4.28 14.76
C ALA A 35 1.66 -3.82 14.11
N GLY A 36 2.74 -4.57 14.28
CA GLY A 36 4.04 -4.23 13.71
C GLY A 36 4.07 -4.24 12.17
N GLU A 37 5.27 -4.33 11.61
CA GLU A 37 5.45 -4.45 10.16
C GLU A 37 4.76 -5.71 9.61
N PHE A 38 4.21 -5.63 8.40
CA PHE A 38 3.68 -6.81 7.72
C PHE A 38 4.81 -7.82 7.48
N PRO A 39 4.64 -9.10 7.85
CA PRO A 39 5.68 -10.10 7.67
C PRO A 39 5.90 -10.44 6.20
N ILE A 40 7.04 -11.08 5.90
CA ILE A 40 7.33 -11.63 4.58
C ILE A 40 6.22 -12.63 4.19
N GLY A 41 5.73 -12.54 2.95
CA GLY A 41 4.64 -13.34 2.40
C GLY A 41 3.25 -12.78 2.66
N HIS A 42 3.09 -11.74 3.49
CA HIS A 42 1.79 -11.12 3.75
C HIS A 42 1.23 -10.47 2.48
N VAL A 43 -0.06 -10.67 2.23
CA VAL A 43 -0.76 -10.07 1.08
C VAL A 43 -1.24 -8.68 1.46
N VAL A 44 -0.88 -7.69 0.65
CA VAL A 44 -1.16 -6.27 0.86
C VAL A 44 -1.76 -5.64 -0.40
N LEU A 45 -2.31 -4.45 -0.22
CA LEU A 45 -2.57 -3.52 -1.31
C LEU A 45 -1.45 -2.46 -1.31
N ALA A 46 -0.69 -2.38 -2.40
CA ALA A 46 0.43 -1.45 -2.52
C ALA A 46 0.23 -0.49 -3.71
N LEU A 47 0.62 0.77 -3.56
CA LEU A 47 0.55 1.74 -4.65
C LEU A 47 1.60 1.40 -5.72
N TYR A 48 1.16 1.22 -6.97
CA TYR A 48 2.09 0.93 -8.05
C TYR A 48 2.87 2.19 -8.46
N PRO A 49 4.19 2.08 -8.73
CA PRO A 49 5.02 3.22 -9.09
C PRO A 49 4.42 4.08 -10.21
N ASN A 50 4.44 5.39 -10.01
CA ASN A 50 3.98 6.40 -10.98
C ASN A 50 2.48 6.31 -11.33
N THR A 51 1.68 5.69 -10.47
CA THR A 51 0.21 5.62 -10.61
C THR A 51 -0.49 6.17 -9.38
N THR A 52 -1.81 6.24 -9.44
CA THR A 52 -2.70 6.50 -8.29
C THR A 52 -3.49 5.25 -7.88
N CYS A 53 -3.04 4.06 -8.29
CA CYS A 53 -3.79 2.81 -8.15
C CYS A 53 -3.07 1.85 -7.22
N PHE A 54 -3.83 1.25 -6.29
CA PHE A 54 -3.34 0.18 -5.43
C PHE A 54 -3.61 -1.17 -6.09
N TYR A 55 -2.62 -2.05 -6.04
CA TYR A 55 -2.69 -3.40 -6.59
C TYR A 55 -2.33 -4.42 -5.51
N LYS A 56 -2.79 -5.64 -5.71
CA LYS A 56 -2.44 -6.76 -4.84
C LYS A 56 -0.97 -7.12 -5.00
N ALA A 57 -0.30 -7.26 -3.87
CA ALA A 57 1.11 -7.60 -3.82
C ALA A 57 1.42 -8.47 -2.60
N SER A 58 2.54 -9.17 -2.63
CA SER A 58 3.09 -9.89 -1.48
C SER A 58 4.31 -9.16 -0.93
N VAL A 59 4.46 -9.11 0.39
CA VAL A 59 5.64 -8.53 1.04
C VAL A 59 6.83 -9.46 0.85
N THR A 60 7.88 -9.00 0.19
CA THR A 60 9.15 -9.75 0.09
C THR A 60 10.12 -9.36 1.19
N LEU A 61 10.17 -8.08 1.57
CA LEU A 61 10.93 -7.59 2.72
C LEU A 61 10.17 -6.49 3.48
N PRO A 62 10.04 -6.60 4.81
CA PRO A 62 9.55 -5.50 5.63
C PRO A 62 10.65 -4.42 5.83
N PRO A 63 10.27 -3.17 6.17
CA PRO A 63 11.19 -2.04 6.30
C PRO A 63 12.40 -2.29 7.19
N SER A 64 12.20 -2.96 8.34
CA SER A 64 13.29 -3.30 9.27
C SER A 64 14.36 -4.22 8.69
N LYS A 65 14.02 -5.00 7.66
CA LYS A 65 14.93 -5.97 7.02
C LYS A 65 15.60 -5.44 5.76
N VAL A 66 15.22 -4.25 5.27
CA VAL A 66 15.84 -3.63 4.10
C VAL A 66 17.23 -3.09 4.45
N ARG A 67 18.25 -3.63 3.79
CA ARG A 67 19.65 -3.22 3.97
C ARG A 67 20.11 -2.15 3.00
N ASP A 68 19.48 -2.04 1.82
CA ASP A 68 19.82 -1.02 0.83
C ASP A 68 19.46 0.37 1.39
N PRO A 69 20.42 1.29 1.56
CA PRO A 69 20.17 2.63 2.06
C PRO A 69 19.16 3.42 1.22
N ARG A 70 19.05 3.14 -0.08
CA ARG A 70 18.15 3.84 -1.02
C ARG A 70 16.68 3.54 -0.78
N CYS A 71 16.39 2.37 -0.22
CA CYS A 71 15.03 1.87 0.04
C CYS A 71 14.76 1.70 1.55
N LYS A 72 15.65 2.21 2.40
CA LYS A 72 15.53 2.07 3.86
C LYS A 72 14.22 2.69 4.34
N GLY A 73 13.47 1.95 5.16
CA GLY A 73 12.16 2.40 5.65
C GLY A 73 10.99 2.13 4.70
N GLN A 74 11.23 1.45 3.57
CA GLN A 74 10.19 1.04 2.61
C GLN A 74 9.94 -0.46 2.70
N TYR A 75 8.74 -0.90 2.33
CA TYR A 75 8.51 -2.32 2.03
C TYR A 75 9.12 -2.63 0.67
N VAL A 76 9.65 -3.83 0.52
CA VAL A 76 9.85 -4.44 -0.78
C VAL A 76 8.69 -5.41 -1.00
N VAL A 77 7.99 -5.25 -2.11
CA VAL A 77 6.81 -6.05 -2.47
C VAL A 77 6.97 -6.63 -3.87
N GLN A 78 6.20 -7.67 -4.16
CA GLN A 78 6.07 -8.25 -5.48
C GLN A 78 4.60 -8.19 -5.88
N PHE A 79 4.31 -7.47 -6.96
CA PHE A 79 2.96 -7.36 -7.51
C PHE A 79 2.57 -8.66 -8.22
N GLU A 80 1.28 -9.02 -8.19
CA GLU A 80 0.81 -10.28 -8.80
C GLU A 80 0.92 -10.30 -10.33
N ASP A 81 0.85 -9.13 -10.98
CA ASP A 81 0.82 -9.00 -12.44
C ASP A 81 2.20 -8.73 -13.09
N ASP A 82 3.23 -8.50 -12.27
CA ASP A 82 4.59 -8.33 -12.78
C ASP A 82 5.32 -9.68 -12.74
N ASN A 83 6.19 -9.95 -13.72
CA ASN A 83 7.06 -11.12 -13.85
C ASN A 83 8.06 -11.25 -12.68
N GLU A 84 7.52 -11.44 -11.47
CA GLU A 84 8.21 -11.58 -10.20
C GLU A 84 9.09 -10.38 -9.80
N GLN A 85 8.88 -9.20 -10.38
CA GLN A 85 9.73 -8.03 -10.12
C GLN A 85 9.45 -7.40 -8.76
N ALA A 86 10.49 -7.24 -7.96
CA ALA A 86 10.42 -6.59 -6.66
C ALA A 86 10.40 -5.06 -6.79
N GLN A 87 9.50 -4.40 -6.06
CA GLN A 87 9.32 -2.95 -6.03
C GLN A 87 9.40 -2.42 -4.60
N ALA A 88 10.08 -1.30 -4.41
CA ALA A 88 10.17 -0.64 -3.12
C ALA A 88 9.04 0.40 -2.97
N VAL A 89 8.20 0.24 -1.95
CA VAL A 89 7.01 1.05 -1.72
C VAL A 89 7.04 1.67 -0.32
N PRO A 90 6.81 2.99 -0.18
CA PRO A 90 6.72 3.64 1.13
C PRO A 90 5.70 2.98 2.04
N ALA A 91 6.00 2.87 3.35
CA ALA A 91 5.13 2.20 4.32
C ALA A 91 3.73 2.81 4.43
N ASN A 92 3.58 4.11 4.18
CA ASN A 92 2.28 4.80 4.14
C ASN A 92 1.48 4.54 2.86
N MET A 93 2.06 3.85 1.88
CA MET A 93 1.43 3.45 0.61
C MET A 93 1.30 1.92 0.50
N VAL A 94 1.37 1.22 1.63
CA VAL A 94 1.10 -0.21 1.78
C VAL A 94 -0.02 -0.38 2.79
N LEU A 95 -1.11 -1.00 2.37
CA LEU A 95 -2.32 -1.20 3.16
C LEU A 95 -2.57 -2.70 3.37
N ASP A 96 -3.20 -3.05 4.47
CA ASP A 96 -3.66 -4.42 4.67
C ASP A 96 -4.71 -4.77 3.62
N HIS A 97 -4.62 -5.97 3.04
CA HIS A 97 -5.61 -6.44 2.07
C HIS A 97 -6.86 -6.89 2.85
N PRO A 98 -8.07 -6.40 2.52
CA PRO A 98 -9.29 -6.63 3.33
C PRO A 98 -9.83 -8.08 3.34
N GLY A 99 -9.02 -9.07 2.97
CA GLY A 99 -9.47 -10.45 2.73
C GLY A 99 -10.47 -10.55 1.58
N GLN A 100 -10.88 -11.78 1.25
CA GLN A 100 -12.04 -11.97 0.38
C GLN A 100 -13.29 -11.69 1.22
N ILE A 101 -14.09 -10.70 0.81
CA ILE A 101 -15.43 -10.50 1.36
C ILE A 101 -16.29 -11.62 0.76
N ASP A 102 -16.56 -12.66 1.55
CA ASP A 102 -17.55 -13.70 1.20
C ASP A 102 -18.98 -13.11 1.24
#